data_AF-A0AA88Q3U1-F1
#
_entry.id   AF-A0AA88Q3U1-F1
#
_cell.length_a   1.000
_cell.length_b   1.000
_cell.length_c   1.000
_cell.angle_alpha   90.00
_cell.angle_beta   90.00
_cell.angle_gamma   90.00
#
_symmetry.space_group_name_H-M   'P 1'
#
loop_
_entity.id
_entity.type
_entity.pdbx_description
1 polymer ?
#
loop_
_entity_poly.entity_id
_entity_poly.type
_entity_poly.pdbx_seq_one_letter_code
_entity_poly.pdbx_strand_id
1 'polypeptide(L)'
;MWERRHLQALLKQHELRQVCVQLEEVQGVLKVITANADDRMMSTELENALHIISNHSCTVDMQQYLTNQIEQLRGENQQLKAALRQAELRLSTVEREKACQQAALSEKICSVDQLTSEKQQMTAELGVRRMQLTQLKEGQELLGSKTFELEQQNLKLKTQLKTVQAELEKANSSLRTLEGADSHGLKFALGMQKQITAKREQIDFLQSRIKLLEETIEKLKMEKHRQALLVKRQTQELLSERESKRRLESEVEAQCSQERELKGKAERLEAALYKMSDSFAECQDFIQKQEQELMRMKLQHALDIKELQSQNLRNMSRSPANSHTLQTHLPLTQHITNGLMEMRVSDPIVELKSFARELRGGISEERGPHTTLSYRRRPEEDHKSRQPTGTKDAGSTTRPVGRITSYSEPGSFKTAEPNRKDRNSSLSADNKAEQTVCVTGRRSPVHLLLTSDLPADRNYCLEMERPVNAN
;
A
#
# COMPACT_ATOMS: atom_id res chain seq x y z
N MET A 1 155.44 -152.81 160.84
CA MET A 1 153.99 -153.00 160.58
C MET A 1 153.62 -152.14 159.39
N TRP A 2 153.05 -152.71 158.33
CA TRP A 2 153.03 -152.09 157.00
C TRP A 2 151.61 -151.86 156.46
N GLU A 3 150.64 -152.75 156.73
CA GLU A 3 149.38 -152.79 155.97
C GLU A 3 148.22 -151.91 156.46
N ARG A 4 148.17 -151.53 157.76
CA ARG A 4 146.96 -150.87 158.32
C ARG A 4 146.69 -149.45 157.75
N ARG A 5 147.57 -148.93 156.89
CA ARG A 5 147.39 -147.69 156.12
C ARG A 5 146.35 -147.79 154.98
N HIS A 6 146.01 -148.98 154.49
CA HIS A 6 145.23 -149.10 153.24
C HIS A 6 143.72 -149.27 153.45
N LEU A 7 143.28 -150.15 154.36
CA LEU A 7 141.86 -150.47 154.55
C LEU A 7 141.01 -149.29 155.01
N GLN A 8 141.53 -148.43 155.89
CA GLN A 8 140.77 -147.27 156.40
C GLN A 8 140.65 -146.13 155.36
N ALA A 9 141.50 -146.13 154.33
CA ALA A 9 141.36 -145.23 153.17
C ALA A 9 140.28 -145.75 152.19
N LEU A 10 140.27 -147.06 151.91
CA LEU A 10 139.29 -147.69 151.01
C LEU A 10 137.85 -147.58 151.52
N LEU A 11 137.62 -147.72 152.82
CA LEU A 11 136.26 -147.75 153.38
C LEU A 11 135.54 -146.39 153.25
N LYS A 12 136.21 -145.27 153.59
CA LYS A 12 135.64 -143.92 153.40
C LYS A 12 135.52 -143.49 151.94
N GLN A 13 136.26 -144.11 151.02
CA GLN A 13 136.10 -143.87 149.58
C GLN A 13 134.81 -144.51 149.03
N HIS A 14 134.24 -145.49 149.73
CA HIS A 14 132.98 -146.13 149.35
C HIS A 14 131.75 -145.31 149.81
N GLU A 15 131.75 -144.83 151.05
CA GLU A 15 130.59 -144.17 151.68
C GLU A 15 130.18 -142.88 150.96
N LEU A 16 131.12 -141.97 150.66
CA LEU A 16 130.77 -140.67 150.03
C LEU A 16 130.34 -140.79 148.56
N ARG A 17 130.75 -141.86 147.86
CA ARG A 17 130.22 -142.14 146.51
C ARG A 17 128.74 -142.51 146.51
N GLN A 18 128.23 -143.07 147.61
CA GLN A 18 126.83 -143.45 147.75
C GLN A 18 125.91 -142.24 148.01
N VAL A 19 126.42 -141.20 148.67
CA VAL A 19 125.67 -139.95 148.93
C VAL A 19 125.41 -139.15 147.66
N CYS A 20 126.38 -139.09 146.73
CA CYS A 20 126.21 -138.33 145.49
C CYS A 20 125.06 -138.85 144.61
N VAL A 21 124.84 -140.18 144.57
CA VAL A 21 123.81 -140.81 143.73
C VAL A 21 122.40 -140.45 144.22
N GLN A 22 122.18 -140.40 145.54
CA GLN A 22 120.84 -140.12 146.09
C GLN A 22 120.40 -138.66 145.94
N LEU A 23 121.31 -137.71 145.68
CA LEU A 23 120.95 -136.31 145.50
C LEU A 23 120.37 -136.02 144.10
N GLU A 24 120.88 -136.71 143.06
CA GLU A 24 120.44 -136.51 141.68
C GLU A 24 119.01 -137.03 141.46
N GLU A 25 118.64 -138.17 142.06
CA GLU A 25 117.28 -138.72 141.96
C GLU A 25 116.22 -137.78 142.55
N VAL A 26 116.49 -137.16 143.71
CA VAL A 26 115.57 -136.20 144.35
C VAL A 26 115.42 -134.92 143.52
N GLN A 27 116.48 -134.46 142.86
CA GLN A 27 116.41 -133.26 142.01
C GLN A 27 115.66 -133.51 140.68
N GLY A 28 115.57 -134.76 140.22
CA GLY A 28 114.75 -135.14 139.06
C GLY A 28 113.25 -134.95 139.30
N VAL A 29 112.73 -135.39 140.45
CA VAL A 29 111.29 -135.41 140.76
C VAL A 29 110.67 -134.00 140.81
N LEU A 30 111.40 -133.01 141.34
CA LEU A 30 110.89 -131.65 141.49
C LEU A 30 110.59 -130.93 140.16
N LYS A 31 111.24 -131.31 139.05
CA LYS A 31 111.01 -130.67 137.73
C LYS A 31 109.70 -131.09 137.06
N VAL A 32 109.08 -132.20 137.48
CA VAL A 32 107.87 -132.73 136.84
C VAL A 32 106.60 -132.08 137.41
N ILE A 33 106.62 -131.68 138.68
CA ILE A 33 105.41 -131.16 139.37
C ILE A 33 105.10 -129.71 138.96
N THR A 34 106.11 -128.88 138.72
CA THR A 34 105.91 -127.47 138.33
C THR A 34 105.25 -127.32 136.95
N ALA A 35 105.55 -128.22 136.01
CA ALA A 35 105.03 -128.13 134.63
C ALA A 35 103.51 -128.33 134.50
N ASN A 36 102.87 -129.01 135.47
CA ASN A 36 101.43 -129.31 135.43
C ASN A 36 100.53 -128.25 136.09
N ALA A 37 101.11 -127.19 136.68
CA ALA A 37 100.35 -126.12 137.34
C ALA A 37 99.90 -125.04 136.35
N ASP A 38 100.82 -124.55 135.52
CA ASP A 38 100.62 -123.35 134.69
C ASP A 38 99.60 -123.58 133.55
N ASP A 39 99.58 -124.79 132.98
CA ASP A 39 98.77 -125.17 131.81
C ASP A 39 97.26 -125.10 132.07
N ARG A 40 96.83 -125.23 133.34
CA ARG A 40 95.42 -125.09 133.74
C ARG A 40 94.95 -123.64 133.82
N MET A 41 95.82 -122.70 134.18
CA MET A 41 95.43 -121.29 134.38
C MET A 41 95.11 -120.60 133.06
N MET A 42 95.91 -120.89 132.02
CA MET A 42 95.73 -120.35 130.66
C MET A 42 94.38 -120.71 130.03
N SER A 43 93.82 -121.89 130.33
CA SER A 43 92.51 -122.29 129.79
C SER A 43 91.36 -121.44 130.32
N THR A 44 91.36 -121.12 131.63
CA THR A 44 90.28 -120.36 132.28
C THR A 44 90.26 -118.88 131.91
N GLU A 45 91.39 -118.27 131.54
CA GLU A 45 91.41 -116.89 131.05
C GLU A 45 90.89 -116.77 129.61
N LEU A 46 91.11 -117.79 128.78
CA LEU A 46 90.71 -117.80 127.38
C LEU A 46 89.18 -117.83 127.20
N GLU A 47 88.45 -118.64 127.98
CA GLU A 47 86.99 -118.73 127.91
C GLU A 47 86.31 -117.41 128.30
N ASN A 48 86.83 -116.72 129.31
CA ASN A 48 86.27 -115.45 129.78
C ASN A 48 86.42 -114.34 128.72
N ALA A 49 87.56 -114.30 128.02
CA ALA A 49 87.78 -113.36 126.91
C ALA A 49 86.80 -113.61 125.74
N LEU A 50 86.58 -114.88 125.39
CA LEU A 50 85.65 -115.30 124.33
C LEU A 50 84.21 -114.83 124.57
N HIS A 51 83.71 -114.89 125.82
CA HIS A 51 82.35 -114.47 126.13
C HIS A 51 82.15 -112.94 126.00
N ILE A 52 83.15 -112.13 126.36
CA ILE A 52 83.08 -110.67 126.22
C ILE A 52 83.07 -110.27 124.72
N ILE A 53 83.92 -110.90 123.90
CA ILE A 53 84.00 -110.64 122.45
C ILE A 53 82.65 -110.93 121.76
N SER A 54 82.01 -112.05 122.11
CA SER A 54 80.70 -112.43 121.54
C SER A 54 79.60 -111.41 121.87
N ASN A 55 79.52 -110.95 123.13
CA ASN A 55 78.55 -109.93 123.53
C ASN A 55 78.80 -108.59 122.82
N HIS A 56 80.06 -108.20 122.63
CA HIS A 56 80.39 -106.94 121.95
C HIS A 56 80.02 -106.97 120.46
N SER A 57 80.23 -108.09 119.76
CA SER A 57 79.77 -108.29 118.38
C SER A 57 78.27 -108.00 118.25
N CYS A 58 77.45 -108.62 119.11
CA CYS A 58 75.99 -108.44 119.09
C CYS A 58 75.57 -106.97 119.27
N THR A 59 76.26 -106.20 120.14
CA THR A 59 75.99 -104.76 120.28
C THR A 59 76.42 -103.93 119.08
N VAL A 60 77.53 -104.29 118.41
CA VAL A 60 78.01 -103.60 117.20
C VAL A 60 77.06 -103.86 116.03
N ASP A 61 76.61 -105.09 115.82
CA ASP A 61 75.67 -105.45 114.75
C ASP A 61 74.34 -104.67 114.87
N MET A 62 73.84 -104.49 116.10
CA MET A 62 72.60 -103.75 116.35
C MET A 62 72.78 -102.22 116.20
N GLN A 63 73.93 -101.67 116.60
CA GLN A 63 74.29 -100.28 116.30
C GLN A 63 74.46 -100.04 114.79
N GLN A 64 75.06 -101.00 114.07
CA GLN A 64 75.21 -100.93 112.61
C GLN A 64 73.85 -100.95 111.92
N TYR A 65 72.92 -101.81 112.36
CA TYR A 65 71.54 -101.83 111.85
C TYR A 65 70.82 -100.49 112.04
N LEU A 66 70.86 -99.92 113.25
CA LEU A 66 70.24 -98.62 113.53
C LEU A 66 70.91 -97.47 112.75
N THR A 67 72.23 -97.51 112.58
CA THR A 67 72.96 -96.53 111.78
C THR A 67 72.55 -96.61 110.31
N ASN A 68 72.53 -97.81 109.74
CA ASN A 68 72.06 -98.05 108.37
C ASN A 68 70.60 -97.59 108.17
N GLN A 69 69.73 -97.81 109.15
CA GLN A 69 68.33 -97.35 109.10
C GLN A 69 68.21 -95.82 109.19
N ILE A 70 69.02 -95.16 110.01
CA ILE A 70 69.10 -93.69 110.08
C ILE A 70 69.66 -93.11 108.78
N GLU A 71 70.63 -93.77 108.14
CA GLU A 71 71.16 -93.34 106.85
C GLU A 71 70.19 -93.57 105.70
N GLN A 72 69.44 -94.69 105.70
CA GLN A 72 68.32 -94.92 104.79
C GLN A 72 67.25 -93.82 104.93
N LEU A 73 66.75 -93.58 106.15
CA LEU A 73 65.75 -92.53 106.40
C LEU A 73 66.28 -91.13 106.06
N ARG A 74 67.58 -90.87 106.22
CA ARG A 74 68.25 -89.63 105.80
C ARG A 74 68.28 -89.51 104.27
N GLY A 75 68.57 -90.60 103.56
CA GLY A 75 68.53 -90.68 102.09
C GLY A 75 67.12 -90.48 101.55
N GLU A 76 66.12 -91.19 102.09
CA GLU A 76 64.70 -91.03 101.76
C GLU A 76 64.22 -89.59 102.04
N ASN A 77 64.63 -88.99 103.16
CA ASN A 77 64.29 -87.59 103.48
C ASN A 77 64.94 -86.58 102.52
N GLN A 78 66.18 -86.84 102.05
CA GLN A 78 66.82 -86.05 101.00
C GLN A 78 66.13 -86.23 99.64
N GLN A 79 65.74 -87.45 99.29
CA GLN A 79 65.02 -87.77 98.06
C GLN A 79 63.61 -87.14 98.05
N LEU A 80 62.89 -87.17 99.16
CA LEU A 80 61.61 -86.47 99.34
C LEU A 80 61.77 -84.95 99.25
N LYS A 81 62.84 -84.36 99.81
CA LYS A 81 63.16 -82.93 99.65
C LYS A 81 63.51 -82.56 98.20
N ALA A 82 64.20 -83.43 97.48
CA ALA A 82 64.49 -83.25 96.06
C ALA A 82 63.20 -83.35 95.21
N ALA A 83 62.36 -84.35 95.46
CA ALA A 83 61.07 -84.53 94.81
C ALA A 83 60.10 -83.36 95.10
N LEU A 84 60.07 -82.85 96.34
CA LEU A 84 59.30 -81.67 96.71
C LEU A 84 59.76 -80.44 95.93
N ARG A 85 61.06 -80.13 95.90
CA ARG A 85 61.59 -79.01 95.10
C ARG A 85 61.36 -79.19 93.59
N GLN A 86 61.38 -80.42 93.09
CA GLN A 86 61.02 -80.72 91.70
C GLN A 86 59.52 -80.46 91.45
N ALA A 87 58.65 -80.79 92.41
CA ALA A 87 57.22 -80.50 92.33
C ALA A 87 56.93 -79.00 92.44
N GLU A 88 57.58 -78.27 93.35
CA GLU A 88 57.53 -76.80 93.48
C GLU A 88 57.96 -76.12 92.17
N LEU A 89 59.07 -76.56 91.57
CA LEU A 89 59.53 -76.05 90.28
C LEU A 89 58.53 -76.32 89.15
N ARG A 90 57.93 -77.52 89.11
CA ARG A 90 56.91 -77.90 88.12
C ARG A 90 55.60 -77.15 88.31
N LEU A 91 55.20 -76.86 89.55
CA LEU A 91 54.07 -76.00 89.85
C LEU A 91 54.35 -74.58 89.36
N SER A 92 55.50 -74.01 89.69
CA SER A 92 55.91 -72.67 89.23
C SER A 92 55.99 -72.56 87.70
N THR A 93 56.40 -73.62 86.97
CA THR A 93 56.32 -73.61 85.49
C THR A 93 54.87 -73.61 85.00
N VAL A 94 53.99 -74.45 85.56
CA VAL A 94 52.58 -74.53 85.15
C VAL A 94 51.80 -73.26 85.51
N GLU A 95 52.07 -72.63 86.65
CA GLU A 95 51.49 -71.33 87.03
C GLU A 95 51.91 -70.21 86.07
N ARG A 96 53.18 -70.21 85.65
CA ARG A 96 53.70 -69.25 84.67
C ARG A 96 53.13 -69.49 83.28
N GLU A 97 53.02 -70.75 82.85
CA GLU A 97 52.37 -71.13 81.59
C GLU A 97 50.89 -70.73 81.59
N LYS A 98 50.17 -70.97 82.70
CA LYS A 98 48.79 -70.50 82.90
C LYS A 98 48.69 -68.98 82.83
N ALA A 99 49.62 -68.24 83.45
CA ALA A 99 49.64 -66.78 83.37
C ALA A 99 49.90 -66.28 81.94
N CYS A 100 50.85 -66.89 81.21
CA CYS A 100 51.11 -66.58 79.80
C CYS A 100 49.89 -66.91 78.91
N GLN A 101 49.21 -68.03 79.14
CA GLN A 101 47.99 -68.40 78.43
C GLN A 101 46.83 -67.42 78.75
N GLN A 102 46.68 -67.01 80.02
CA GLN A 102 45.68 -66.02 80.42
C GLN A 102 45.93 -64.65 79.76
N ALA A 103 47.19 -64.21 79.70
CA ALA A 103 47.59 -62.99 78.99
C ALA A 103 47.28 -63.09 77.49
N ALA A 104 47.72 -64.16 76.82
CA ALA A 104 47.45 -64.39 75.41
C ALA A 104 45.94 -64.48 75.11
N LEU A 105 45.15 -65.12 75.97
CA LEU A 105 43.69 -65.14 75.86
C LEU A 105 43.09 -63.73 75.99
N SER A 106 43.58 -62.90 76.91
CA SER A 106 43.11 -61.51 77.04
C SER A 106 43.45 -60.66 75.82
N GLU A 107 44.63 -60.82 75.22
CA GLU A 107 44.97 -60.19 73.94
C GLU A 107 44.06 -60.64 72.81
N LYS A 108 43.71 -61.94 72.74
CA LYS A 108 42.76 -62.45 71.74
C LYS A 108 41.34 -61.94 71.96
N ILE A 109 40.88 -61.78 73.21
CA ILE A 109 39.57 -61.18 73.51
C ILE A 109 39.55 -59.73 73.03
N CYS A 110 40.51 -58.89 73.45
CA CYS A 110 40.60 -57.50 72.99
C CYS A 110 40.69 -57.38 71.46
N SER A 111 41.42 -58.29 70.79
CA SER A 111 41.50 -58.34 69.33
C SER A 111 40.17 -58.74 68.66
N VAL A 112 39.40 -59.65 69.25
CA VAL A 112 38.06 -60.02 68.76
C VAL A 112 37.05 -58.88 68.98
N ASP A 113 37.12 -58.18 70.11
CA ASP A 113 36.26 -57.02 70.39
C ASP A 113 36.56 -55.87 69.42
N GLN A 114 37.84 -55.57 69.16
CA GLN A 114 38.26 -54.61 68.15
C GLN A 114 37.74 -54.99 66.76
N LEU A 115 37.99 -56.22 66.29
CA LEU A 115 37.51 -56.69 64.98
C LEU A 115 35.98 -56.70 64.89
N THR A 116 35.28 -56.89 66.01
CA THR A 116 33.82 -56.81 66.07
C THR A 116 33.32 -55.37 65.95
N SER A 117 34.00 -54.41 66.58
CA SER A 117 33.73 -52.97 66.42
C SER A 117 34.01 -52.50 65.00
N GLU A 118 35.16 -52.87 64.41
CA GLU A 118 35.51 -52.56 63.02
C GLU A 118 34.49 -53.15 62.03
N LYS A 119 34.06 -54.41 62.24
CA LYS A 119 32.98 -55.02 61.46
C LYS A 119 31.66 -54.24 61.57
N GLN A 120 31.29 -53.77 62.77
CA GLN A 120 30.08 -52.97 62.97
C GLN A 120 30.18 -51.62 62.25
N GLN A 121 31.31 -50.91 62.37
CA GLN A 121 31.59 -49.67 61.66
C GLN A 121 31.48 -49.87 60.14
N MET A 122 32.20 -50.85 59.58
CA MET A 122 32.17 -51.14 58.14
C MET A 122 30.77 -51.53 57.65
N THR A 123 29.96 -52.19 58.50
CA THR A 123 28.56 -52.50 58.19
C THR A 123 27.68 -51.25 58.17
N ALA A 124 27.87 -50.32 59.11
CA ALA A 124 27.17 -49.04 59.15
C ALA A 124 27.56 -48.14 57.96
N GLU A 125 28.84 -48.06 57.64
CA GLU A 125 29.34 -47.33 56.46
C GLU A 125 28.79 -47.92 55.16
N LEU A 126 28.77 -49.25 55.00
CA LEU A 126 28.11 -49.90 53.85
C LEU A 126 26.61 -49.60 53.79
N GLY A 127 25.93 -49.47 54.94
CA GLY A 127 24.55 -49.00 55.02
C GLY A 127 24.37 -47.58 54.47
N VAL A 128 25.19 -46.64 54.92
CA VAL A 128 25.17 -45.25 54.44
C VAL A 128 25.50 -45.16 52.94
N ARG A 129 26.51 -45.90 52.47
CA ARG A 129 26.89 -45.93 51.04
C ARG A 129 25.77 -46.51 50.16
N ARG A 130 25.05 -47.53 50.64
CA ARG A 130 23.87 -48.08 49.95
C ARG A 130 22.73 -47.06 49.87
N MET A 131 22.44 -46.34 50.96
CA MET A 131 21.43 -45.29 51.00
C MET A 131 21.78 -44.11 50.07
N GLN A 132 23.05 -43.71 50.00
CA GLN A 132 23.53 -42.71 49.04
C GLN A 132 23.36 -43.20 47.59
N LEU A 133 23.65 -44.47 47.32
CA LEU A 133 23.46 -45.07 46.00
C LEU A 133 21.99 -45.12 45.56
N THR A 134 21.04 -45.43 46.45
CA THR A 134 19.61 -45.42 46.12
C THR A 134 19.12 -43.98 45.88
N GLN A 135 19.49 -43.02 46.74
CA GLN A 135 19.14 -41.60 46.54
C GLN A 135 19.70 -41.04 45.22
N LEU A 136 20.93 -41.38 44.85
CA LEU A 136 21.52 -40.98 43.56
C LEU A 136 20.81 -41.64 42.37
N LYS A 137 20.39 -42.90 42.47
CA LYS A 137 19.64 -43.59 41.42
C LYS A 137 18.23 -43.01 41.25
N GLU A 138 17.52 -42.76 42.34
CA GLU A 138 16.21 -42.09 42.36
C GLU A 138 16.31 -40.68 41.76
N GLY A 139 17.36 -39.93 42.12
CA GLY A 139 17.67 -38.63 41.51
C GLY A 139 17.96 -38.71 40.00
N GLN A 140 18.69 -39.73 39.55
CA GLN A 140 18.97 -39.97 38.14
C GLN A 140 17.70 -40.32 37.35
N GLU A 141 16.81 -41.15 37.91
CA GLU A 141 15.54 -41.53 37.28
C GLU A 141 14.56 -40.35 37.21
N LEU A 142 14.52 -39.51 38.25
CA LEU A 142 13.74 -38.26 38.25
C LEU A 142 14.28 -37.25 37.21
N LEU A 143 15.60 -37.09 37.13
CA LEU A 143 16.24 -36.23 36.13
C LEU A 143 15.98 -36.74 34.71
N GLY A 144 16.11 -38.05 34.46
CA GLY A 144 15.83 -38.68 33.17
C GLY A 144 14.37 -38.48 32.72
N SER A 145 13.43 -38.66 33.65
CA SER A 145 11.99 -38.40 33.42
C SER A 145 11.76 -36.94 33.04
N LYS A 146 12.37 -36.00 33.78
CA LYS A 146 12.24 -34.56 33.53
C LYS A 146 12.90 -34.11 32.22
N THR A 147 14.02 -34.72 31.81
CA THR A 147 14.60 -34.47 30.48
C THR A 147 13.69 -34.97 29.37
N PHE A 148 13.05 -36.12 29.51
CA PHE A 148 12.09 -36.63 28.52
C PHE A 148 10.83 -35.74 28.40
N GLU A 149 10.30 -35.24 29.52
CA GLU A 149 9.23 -34.23 29.50
C GLU A 149 9.64 -32.96 28.76
N LEU A 150 10.85 -32.44 29.01
CA LEU A 150 11.38 -31.25 28.34
C LEU A 150 11.64 -31.49 26.84
N GLU A 151 12.11 -32.67 26.45
CA GLU A 151 12.26 -33.05 25.04
C GLU A 151 10.90 -33.15 24.32
N GLN A 152 9.89 -33.74 24.97
CA GLN A 152 8.53 -33.80 24.44
C GLN A 152 7.91 -32.39 24.28
N GLN A 153 8.11 -31.50 25.27
CA GLN A 153 7.69 -30.11 25.20
C GLN A 153 8.44 -29.35 24.09
N ASN A 154 9.75 -29.54 23.96
CA ASN A 154 10.56 -28.94 22.89
C ASN A 154 10.09 -29.41 21.50
N LEU A 155 9.82 -30.70 21.33
CA LEU A 155 9.27 -31.25 20.09
C LEU A 155 7.90 -30.65 19.75
N LYS A 156 7.02 -30.48 20.75
CA LYS A 156 5.70 -29.83 20.59
C LYS A 156 5.82 -28.34 20.23
N LEU A 157 6.73 -27.60 20.86
CA LEU A 157 7.00 -26.22 20.49
C LEU A 157 7.61 -26.11 19.09
N LYS A 158 8.45 -27.07 18.69
CA LYS A 158 9.09 -27.15 17.37
C LYS A 158 8.11 -27.51 16.25
N THR A 159 7.04 -28.27 16.52
CA THR A 159 5.95 -28.47 15.56
C THR A 159 5.03 -27.25 15.49
N GLN A 160 4.69 -26.62 16.63
CA GLN A 160 3.91 -25.38 16.67
C GLN A 160 4.62 -24.21 15.95
N LEU A 161 5.94 -24.07 16.09
CA LEU A 161 6.73 -23.10 15.34
C LEU A 161 6.58 -23.30 13.83
N LYS A 162 6.68 -24.56 13.36
CA LYS A 162 6.54 -24.91 11.95
C LYS A 162 5.13 -24.64 11.40
N THR A 163 4.08 -24.90 12.17
CA THR A 163 2.71 -24.60 11.71
C THR A 163 2.49 -23.10 11.60
N VAL A 164 2.93 -22.31 12.59
CA VAL A 164 2.84 -20.84 12.56
C VAL A 164 3.68 -20.25 11.42
N GLN A 165 4.85 -20.81 11.12
CA GLN A 165 5.66 -20.42 9.95
C GLN A 165 4.91 -20.69 8.62
N ALA A 166 4.32 -21.87 8.45
CA ALA A 166 3.54 -22.20 7.25
C ALA A 166 2.26 -21.34 7.12
N GLU A 167 1.61 -21.00 8.23
CA GLU A 167 0.47 -20.08 8.26
C GLU A 167 0.88 -18.65 7.88
N LEU A 168 2.04 -18.18 8.33
CA LEU A 168 2.61 -16.88 7.95
C LEU A 168 2.99 -16.83 6.46
N GLU A 169 3.59 -17.90 5.90
CA GLU A 169 3.86 -18.00 4.47
C GLU A 169 2.58 -18.03 3.62
N LYS A 170 1.54 -18.72 4.10
CA LYS A 170 0.20 -18.72 3.49
C LYS A 170 -0.47 -17.33 3.54
N ALA A 171 -0.35 -16.61 4.65
CA ALA A 171 -0.84 -15.23 4.77
C ALA A 171 -0.08 -14.29 3.81
N ASN A 172 1.26 -14.36 3.78
CA ASN A 172 2.12 -13.54 2.93
C ASN A 172 2.00 -13.85 1.42
N SER A 173 1.52 -15.04 1.04
CA SER A 173 1.18 -15.36 -0.35
C SER A 173 -0.22 -14.88 -0.71
N SER A 174 -1.20 -15.03 0.19
CA SER A 174 -2.56 -14.47 0.02
C SER A 174 -2.59 -12.94 -0.01
N LEU A 175 -1.70 -12.27 0.73
CA LEU A 175 -1.57 -10.82 0.71
C LEU A 175 -1.01 -10.34 -0.64
N ARG A 176 0.05 -11.00 -1.15
CA ARG A 176 0.63 -10.67 -2.47
C ARG A 176 -0.32 -10.93 -3.65
N THR A 177 -1.23 -11.91 -3.56
CA THR A 177 -2.27 -12.08 -4.60
C THR A 177 -3.34 -10.99 -4.52
N LEU A 178 -3.71 -10.53 -3.32
CA LEU A 178 -4.61 -9.39 -3.12
C LEU A 178 -4.00 -8.08 -3.64
N GLU A 179 -2.76 -7.76 -3.25
CA GLU A 179 -2.00 -6.59 -3.76
C GLU A 179 -1.91 -6.58 -5.30
N GLY A 180 -1.73 -7.76 -5.91
CA GLY A 180 -1.74 -7.92 -7.37
C GLY A 180 -3.12 -7.66 -7.99
N ALA A 181 -4.19 -8.13 -7.36
CA ALA A 181 -5.57 -7.88 -7.79
C ALA A 181 -5.95 -6.39 -7.66
N ASP A 182 -5.66 -5.76 -6.52
CA ASP A 182 -5.90 -4.34 -6.28
C ASP A 182 -5.08 -3.46 -7.23
N SER A 183 -3.81 -3.82 -7.48
CA SER A 183 -2.96 -3.17 -8.49
C SER A 183 -3.53 -3.27 -9.91
N HIS A 184 -4.26 -4.34 -10.22
CA HIS A 184 -4.95 -4.48 -11.51
C HIS A 184 -6.25 -3.67 -11.53
N GLY A 185 -7.06 -3.75 -10.48
CA GLY A 185 -8.30 -3.00 -10.30
C GLY A 185 -8.09 -1.48 -10.37
N LEU A 186 -7.03 -0.97 -9.72
CA LEU A 186 -6.64 0.44 -9.76
C LEU A 186 -6.24 0.89 -11.17
N LYS A 187 -5.48 0.06 -11.91
CA LYS A 187 -5.12 0.34 -13.31
C LYS A 187 -6.35 0.35 -14.23
N PHE A 188 -7.27 -0.58 -14.03
CA PHE A 188 -8.54 -0.65 -14.78
C PHE A 188 -9.44 0.56 -14.48
N ALA A 189 -9.64 0.89 -13.22
CA ALA A 189 -10.42 2.06 -12.78
C ALA A 189 -9.83 3.38 -13.31
N LEU A 190 -8.50 3.54 -13.28
CA LEU A 190 -7.82 4.70 -13.87
C LEU A 190 -7.98 4.75 -15.40
N GLY A 191 -8.00 3.60 -16.07
CA GLY A 191 -8.31 3.49 -17.50
C GLY A 191 -9.74 3.94 -17.82
N MET A 192 -10.73 3.45 -17.06
CA MET A 192 -12.12 3.88 -17.17
C MET A 192 -12.27 5.38 -16.91
N GLN A 193 -11.63 5.92 -15.86
CA GLN A 193 -11.69 7.36 -15.54
C GLN A 193 -11.14 8.22 -16.69
N LYS A 194 -10.03 7.83 -17.32
CA LYS A 194 -9.51 8.52 -18.51
C LYS A 194 -10.51 8.49 -19.67
N GLN A 195 -11.16 7.35 -19.91
CA GLN A 195 -12.18 7.23 -20.96
C GLN A 195 -13.44 8.08 -20.66
N ILE A 196 -13.85 8.15 -19.39
CA ILE A 196 -14.97 9.00 -18.94
C ILE A 196 -14.64 10.47 -19.14
N THR A 197 -13.43 10.92 -18.76
CA THR A 197 -12.98 12.30 -18.97
C THR A 197 -12.97 12.67 -20.45
N ALA A 198 -12.34 11.86 -21.32
CA ALA A 198 -12.30 12.13 -22.76
C ALA A 198 -13.70 12.14 -23.42
N LYS A 199 -14.63 11.27 -22.98
CA LYS A 199 -16.03 11.32 -23.44
C LYS A 199 -16.75 12.56 -22.95
N ARG A 200 -16.43 13.07 -21.76
CA ARG A 200 -17.02 14.30 -21.21
C ARG A 200 -16.55 15.53 -21.99
N GLU A 201 -15.26 15.64 -22.27
CA GLU A 201 -14.67 16.67 -23.14
C GLU A 201 -15.33 16.67 -24.54
N GLN A 202 -15.59 15.49 -25.11
CA GLN A 202 -16.33 15.36 -26.37
C GLN A 202 -17.79 15.85 -26.26
N ILE A 203 -18.49 15.54 -25.17
CA ILE A 203 -19.85 16.02 -24.89
C ILE A 203 -19.87 17.54 -24.75
N ASP A 204 -18.95 18.12 -23.98
CA ASP A 204 -18.87 19.55 -23.72
C ASP A 204 -18.57 20.35 -25.02
N PHE A 205 -17.71 19.79 -25.90
CA PHE A 205 -17.50 20.30 -27.26
C PHE A 205 -18.77 20.24 -28.13
N LEU A 206 -19.48 19.11 -28.12
CA LEU A 206 -20.70 18.93 -28.90
C LEU A 206 -21.84 19.84 -28.41
N GLN A 207 -22.00 20.02 -27.10
CA GLN A 207 -22.95 20.98 -26.51
C GLN A 207 -22.60 22.42 -26.93
N SER A 208 -21.32 22.80 -26.90
CA SER A 208 -20.85 24.10 -27.38
C SER A 208 -21.14 24.32 -28.87
N ARG A 209 -20.99 23.27 -29.70
CA ARG A 209 -21.35 23.31 -31.13
C ARG A 209 -22.86 23.41 -31.34
N ILE A 210 -23.68 22.70 -30.57
CA ILE A 210 -25.15 22.78 -30.62
C ILE A 210 -25.60 24.21 -30.32
N LYS A 211 -25.14 24.80 -29.21
CA LYS A 211 -25.48 26.18 -28.84
C LYS A 211 -25.13 27.20 -29.94
N LEU A 212 -23.96 27.07 -30.56
CA LEU A 212 -23.56 27.94 -31.69
C LEU A 212 -24.51 27.79 -32.89
N LEU A 213 -25.01 26.58 -33.16
CA LEU A 213 -25.99 26.34 -34.23
C LEU A 213 -27.37 26.89 -33.86
N GLU A 214 -27.82 26.75 -32.61
CA GLU A 214 -29.07 27.35 -32.10
C GLU A 214 -29.06 28.87 -32.22
N GLU A 215 -27.97 29.52 -31.78
CA GLU A 215 -27.77 30.96 -31.95
C GLU A 215 -27.76 31.38 -33.43
N THR A 216 -27.24 30.54 -34.32
CA THR A 216 -27.20 30.80 -35.77
C THR A 216 -28.59 30.66 -36.39
N ILE A 217 -29.37 29.65 -35.98
CA ILE A 217 -30.75 29.44 -36.42
C ILE A 217 -31.63 30.62 -36.00
N GLU A 218 -31.52 31.12 -34.77
CA GLU A 218 -32.33 32.26 -34.32
C GLU A 218 -31.94 33.56 -35.05
N LYS A 219 -30.64 33.79 -35.31
CA LYS A 219 -30.16 34.91 -36.16
C LYS A 219 -30.77 34.83 -37.57
N LEU A 220 -30.74 33.66 -38.22
CA LEU A 220 -31.32 33.44 -39.55
C LEU A 220 -32.86 33.57 -39.57
N LYS A 221 -33.53 33.16 -38.49
CA LYS A 221 -34.99 33.29 -38.30
C LYS A 221 -35.41 34.75 -38.17
N MET A 222 -34.68 35.54 -37.37
CA MET A 222 -34.90 36.99 -37.26
C MET A 222 -34.61 37.72 -38.59
N GLU A 223 -33.54 37.35 -39.29
CA GLU A 223 -33.21 37.92 -40.60
C GLU A 223 -34.25 37.58 -41.67
N LYS A 224 -34.75 36.33 -41.70
CA LYS A 224 -35.88 35.93 -42.56
C LYS A 224 -37.14 36.74 -42.27
N HIS A 225 -37.43 37.03 -41.00
CA HIS A 225 -38.56 37.88 -40.61
C HIS A 225 -38.36 39.33 -41.06
N ARG A 226 -37.17 39.91 -40.85
CA ARG A 226 -36.80 41.25 -41.34
C ARG A 226 -36.98 41.36 -42.85
N GLN A 227 -36.53 40.37 -43.60
CA GLN A 227 -36.65 40.34 -45.06
C GLN A 227 -38.11 40.19 -45.53
N ALA A 228 -38.93 39.39 -44.83
CA ALA A 228 -40.36 39.27 -45.13
C ALA A 228 -41.12 40.60 -44.92
N LEU A 229 -40.78 41.36 -43.88
CA LEU A 229 -41.34 42.70 -43.66
C LEU A 229 -40.92 43.69 -44.76
N LEU A 230 -39.66 43.64 -45.21
CA LEU A 230 -39.16 44.47 -46.30
C LEU A 230 -39.88 44.16 -47.62
N VAL A 231 -40.00 42.88 -47.99
CA VAL A 231 -40.71 42.45 -49.20
C VAL A 231 -42.18 42.85 -49.15
N LYS A 232 -42.86 42.73 -47.99
CA LYS A 232 -44.24 43.20 -47.82
C LYS A 232 -44.35 44.71 -48.07
N ARG A 233 -43.44 45.51 -47.52
CA ARG A 233 -43.41 46.97 -47.73
C ARG A 233 -43.20 47.31 -49.20
N GLN A 234 -42.16 46.76 -49.85
CA GLN A 234 -41.86 47.02 -51.25
C GLN A 234 -43.01 46.59 -52.18
N THR A 235 -43.71 45.50 -51.86
CA THR A 235 -44.91 45.07 -52.60
C THR A 235 -46.05 46.08 -52.45
N GLN A 236 -46.25 46.63 -51.27
CA GLN A 236 -47.26 47.67 -51.02
C GLN A 236 -46.91 48.99 -51.74
N GLU A 237 -45.66 49.42 -51.68
CA GLU A 237 -45.14 50.61 -52.39
C GLU A 237 -45.35 50.48 -53.91
N LEU A 238 -44.96 49.34 -54.51
CA LEU A 238 -45.17 49.06 -55.92
C LEU A 238 -46.65 48.97 -56.32
N LEU A 239 -47.54 48.50 -55.44
CA LEU A 239 -48.98 48.50 -55.70
C LEU A 239 -49.56 49.91 -55.68
N SER A 240 -49.17 50.77 -54.72
CA SER A 240 -49.58 52.18 -54.71
C SER A 240 -49.06 52.95 -55.91
N GLU A 241 -47.82 52.70 -56.34
CA GLU A 241 -47.25 53.33 -57.55
C GLU A 241 -47.99 52.88 -58.81
N ARG A 242 -48.33 51.59 -58.92
CA ARG A 242 -49.13 51.04 -60.04
C ARG A 242 -50.57 51.54 -60.05
N GLU A 243 -51.12 51.98 -58.91
CA GLU A 243 -52.41 52.67 -58.87
C GLU A 243 -52.28 54.14 -59.24
N SER A 244 -51.22 54.82 -58.77
CA SER A 244 -50.86 56.18 -59.18
C SER A 244 -50.71 56.28 -60.70
N LYS A 245 -49.90 55.39 -61.29
CA LYS A 245 -49.69 55.30 -62.74
C LYS A 245 -51.00 55.09 -63.51
N ARG A 246 -51.90 54.21 -63.04
CA ARG A 246 -53.20 53.98 -63.69
C ARG A 246 -54.12 55.21 -63.65
N ARG A 247 -54.08 55.99 -62.57
CA ARG A 247 -54.83 57.26 -62.49
C ARG A 247 -54.29 58.28 -63.49
N LEU A 248 -52.97 58.44 -63.55
CA LEU A 248 -52.30 59.31 -64.52
C LEU A 248 -52.55 58.85 -65.97
N GLU A 249 -52.55 57.54 -66.24
CA GLU A 249 -52.92 56.98 -67.56
C GLU A 249 -54.34 57.37 -67.95
N SER A 250 -55.33 57.20 -67.06
CA SER A 250 -56.72 57.60 -67.32
C SER A 250 -56.92 59.12 -67.45
N GLU A 251 -56.12 59.92 -66.75
CA GLU A 251 -56.13 61.38 -66.86
C GLU A 251 -55.58 61.84 -68.21
N VAL A 252 -54.47 61.23 -68.67
CA VAL A 252 -53.91 61.47 -70.01
C VAL A 252 -54.89 61.03 -71.12
N GLU A 253 -55.57 59.88 -70.98
CA GLU A 253 -56.60 59.45 -71.92
C GLU A 253 -57.80 60.43 -71.98
N ALA A 254 -58.20 61.01 -70.84
CA ALA A 254 -59.22 62.06 -70.79
C ALA A 254 -58.75 63.35 -71.49
N GLN A 255 -57.52 63.82 -71.21
CA GLN A 255 -56.94 65.00 -71.86
C GLN A 255 -56.81 64.82 -73.38
N CYS A 256 -56.30 63.67 -73.86
CA CYS A 256 -56.25 63.35 -75.29
C CYS A 256 -57.64 63.16 -75.92
N SER A 257 -58.70 62.98 -75.13
CA SER A 257 -60.08 62.98 -75.62
C SER A 257 -60.64 64.39 -75.76
N GLN A 258 -60.36 65.27 -74.78
CA GLN A 258 -60.66 66.70 -74.85
C GLN A 258 -59.90 67.39 -75.99
N GLU A 259 -58.62 67.07 -76.19
CA GLU A 259 -57.79 67.55 -77.29
C GLU A 259 -58.41 67.21 -78.66
N ARG A 260 -58.84 65.95 -78.85
CA ARG A 260 -59.53 65.52 -80.08
C ARG A 260 -60.86 66.25 -80.30
N GLU A 261 -61.62 66.51 -79.24
CA GLU A 261 -62.88 67.27 -79.34
C GLU A 261 -62.63 68.74 -79.71
N LEU A 262 -61.65 69.39 -79.08
CA LEU A 262 -61.25 70.77 -79.36
C LEU A 262 -60.68 70.91 -80.77
N LYS A 263 -59.83 69.97 -81.21
CA LYS A 263 -59.32 69.92 -82.58
C LYS A 263 -60.48 69.77 -83.58
N GLY A 264 -61.42 68.86 -83.34
CA GLY A 264 -62.61 68.72 -84.18
C GLY A 264 -63.53 69.96 -84.17
N LYS A 265 -63.51 70.78 -83.11
CA LYS A 265 -64.18 72.11 -83.10
C LYS A 265 -63.41 73.11 -83.96
N ALA A 266 -62.09 73.16 -83.88
CA ALA A 266 -61.24 74.02 -84.71
C ALA A 266 -61.40 73.70 -86.21
N GLU A 267 -61.29 72.43 -86.61
CA GLU A 267 -61.48 71.97 -88.00
C GLU A 267 -62.85 72.36 -88.56
N ARG A 268 -63.91 72.35 -87.73
CA ARG A 268 -65.26 72.82 -88.13
C ARG A 268 -65.34 74.34 -88.28
N LEU A 269 -64.66 75.11 -87.43
CA LEU A 269 -64.59 76.57 -87.54
C LEU A 269 -63.77 77.00 -88.75
N GLU A 270 -62.63 76.35 -89.02
CA GLU A 270 -61.83 76.53 -90.22
C GLU A 270 -62.66 76.24 -91.48
N ALA A 271 -63.34 75.09 -91.54
CA ALA A 271 -64.22 74.75 -92.67
C ALA A 271 -65.40 75.74 -92.85
N ALA A 272 -65.91 76.34 -91.76
CA ALA A 272 -66.93 77.38 -91.84
C ALA A 272 -66.35 78.72 -92.35
N LEU A 273 -65.15 79.10 -91.91
CA LEU A 273 -64.43 80.29 -92.40
C LEU A 273 -64.06 80.16 -93.88
N TYR A 274 -63.62 78.99 -94.33
CA TYR A 274 -63.40 78.73 -95.76
C TYR A 274 -64.68 78.92 -96.57
N LYS A 275 -65.80 78.30 -96.17
CA LYS A 275 -67.11 78.47 -96.86
C LYS A 275 -67.61 79.91 -96.86
N MET A 276 -67.39 80.64 -95.77
CA MET A 276 -67.75 82.05 -95.67
C MET A 276 -66.90 82.92 -96.61
N SER A 277 -65.61 82.59 -96.75
CA SER A 277 -64.68 83.28 -97.67
C SER A 277 -65.01 82.99 -99.14
N ASP A 278 -65.37 81.75 -99.44
CA ASP A 278 -65.80 81.29 -100.77
C ASP A 278 -67.10 81.98 -101.20
N SER A 279 -68.13 81.97 -100.34
CA SER A 279 -69.39 82.69 -100.57
C SER A 279 -69.22 84.22 -100.62
N PHE A 280 -68.25 84.78 -99.88
CA PHE A 280 -67.89 86.19 -99.99
C PHE A 280 -67.30 86.52 -101.38
N ALA A 281 -66.45 85.64 -101.93
CA ALA A 281 -65.95 85.78 -103.29
C ALA A 281 -67.08 85.67 -104.33
N GLU A 282 -68.00 84.70 -104.20
CA GLU A 282 -69.20 84.61 -105.06
C GLU A 282 -70.04 85.89 -105.03
N CYS A 283 -70.24 86.48 -103.84
CA CYS A 283 -70.95 87.75 -103.68
C CYS A 283 -70.18 88.92 -104.33
N GLN A 284 -68.85 88.95 -104.21
CA GLN A 284 -68.01 89.98 -104.83
C GLN A 284 -68.04 89.88 -106.37
N ASP A 285 -68.02 88.68 -106.94
CA ASP A 285 -68.18 88.44 -108.37
C ASP A 285 -69.59 88.79 -108.88
N PHE A 286 -70.63 88.47 -108.10
CA PHE A 286 -72.00 88.87 -108.42
C PHE A 286 -72.16 90.40 -108.43
N ILE A 287 -71.59 91.11 -107.45
CA ILE A 287 -71.58 92.57 -107.40
C ILE A 287 -70.87 93.14 -108.62
N GLN A 288 -69.65 92.70 -108.93
CA GLN A 288 -68.91 93.14 -110.12
C GLN A 288 -69.70 92.89 -111.42
N LYS A 289 -70.40 91.76 -111.52
CA LYS A 289 -71.25 91.45 -112.68
C LYS A 289 -72.45 92.40 -112.78
N GLN A 290 -73.10 92.74 -111.67
CA GLN A 290 -74.19 93.74 -111.64
C GLN A 290 -73.68 95.16 -111.97
N GLU A 291 -72.49 95.53 -111.50
CA GLU A 291 -71.86 96.81 -111.85
C GLU A 291 -71.52 96.89 -113.35
N GLN A 292 -70.98 95.81 -113.93
CA GLN A 292 -70.75 95.70 -115.37
C GLN A 292 -72.05 95.75 -116.19
N GLU A 293 -73.11 95.09 -115.73
CA GLU A 293 -74.44 95.12 -116.36
C GLU A 293 -75.03 96.54 -116.32
N LEU A 294 -74.99 97.19 -115.15
CA LEU A 294 -75.42 98.57 -114.96
C LEU A 294 -74.62 99.54 -115.83
N MET A 295 -73.31 99.35 -115.97
CA MET A 295 -72.48 100.16 -116.87
C MET A 295 -72.82 99.92 -118.34
N ARG A 296 -73.10 98.67 -118.75
CA ARG A 296 -73.55 98.36 -120.12
C ARG A 296 -74.91 99.00 -120.42
N MET A 297 -75.86 98.91 -119.49
CA MET A 297 -77.18 99.55 -119.61
C MET A 297 -77.09 101.09 -119.61
N LYS A 298 -76.20 101.69 -118.81
CA LYS A 298 -75.91 103.13 -118.87
C LYS A 298 -75.34 103.55 -120.23
N LEU A 299 -74.42 102.77 -120.80
CA LEU A 299 -73.84 103.02 -122.12
C LEU A 299 -74.89 102.84 -123.22
N GLN A 300 -75.72 101.80 -123.17
CA GLN A 300 -76.82 101.61 -124.11
C GLN A 300 -77.81 102.78 -124.05
N HIS A 301 -78.28 103.15 -122.85
CA HIS A 301 -79.18 104.30 -122.68
C HIS A 301 -78.55 105.61 -123.20
N ALA A 302 -77.24 105.80 -123.04
CA ALA A 302 -76.53 106.95 -123.60
C ALA A 302 -76.46 106.92 -125.14
N LEU A 303 -76.34 105.73 -125.75
CA LEU A 303 -76.45 105.55 -127.21
C LEU A 303 -77.88 105.79 -127.69
N ASP A 304 -78.90 105.28 -126.99
CA ASP A 304 -80.32 105.46 -127.32
C ASP A 304 -80.71 106.96 -127.28
N ILE A 305 -80.22 107.71 -126.29
CA ILE A 305 -80.35 109.17 -126.24
C ILE A 305 -79.66 109.82 -127.45
N LYS A 306 -78.48 109.33 -127.85
CA LYS A 306 -77.76 109.85 -129.02
C LYS A 306 -78.45 109.52 -130.34
N GLU A 307 -79.16 108.40 -130.43
CA GLU A 307 -79.98 108.07 -131.58
C GLU A 307 -81.26 108.91 -131.63
N LEU A 308 -81.95 109.12 -130.50
CA LEU A 308 -83.08 110.06 -130.43
C LEU A 308 -82.64 111.50 -130.79
N GLN A 309 -81.43 111.91 -130.40
CA GLN A 309 -80.84 113.18 -130.85
C GLN A 309 -80.52 113.18 -132.35
N SER A 310 -80.03 112.08 -132.94
CA SER A 310 -79.69 112.00 -134.36
C SER A 310 -80.92 111.91 -135.28
N GLN A 311 -82.03 111.31 -134.80
CA GLN A 311 -83.32 111.33 -135.48
C GLN A 311 -83.93 112.73 -135.47
N ASN A 312 -83.84 113.47 -134.36
CA ASN A 312 -84.31 114.85 -134.24
C ASN A 312 -83.52 115.82 -135.15
N LEU A 313 -82.24 115.51 -135.42
CA LEU A 313 -81.35 116.31 -136.29
C LEU A 313 -81.67 116.25 -137.80
N ARG A 314 -82.74 115.55 -138.24
CA ARG A 314 -83.17 115.55 -139.66
C ARG A 314 -84.05 116.74 -140.07
N ASN A 315 -84.38 117.66 -139.16
CA ASN A 315 -85.18 118.86 -139.47
C ASN A 315 -84.42 120.18 -139.18
N MET A 316 -84.01 120.88 -140.26
CA MET A 316 -83.58 122.30 -140.33
C MET A 316 -82.40 122.82 -139.49
N SER A 317 -81.20 122.65 -140.04
CA SER A 317 -80.24 123.71 -140.40
C SER A 317 -80.15 125.02 -139.54
N ARG A 318 -79.14 125.10 -138.67
CA ARG A 318 -77.98 126.05 -138.75
C ARG A 318 -76.91 125.70 -137.69
N SER A 319 -75.70 126.28 -137.80
CA SER A 319 -74.44 125.84 -137.17
C SER A 319 -73.44 127.02 -137.10
N PRO A 320 -72.31 127.01 -136.35
CA PRO A 320 -71.77 126.07 -135.34
C PRO A 320 -71.67 126.72 -133.91
N ALA A 321 -71.34 126.12 -132.75
CA ALA A 321 -70.52 124.97 -132.32
C ALA A 321 -68.98 125.24 -132.25
N ASN A 322 -68.21 125.00 -131.19
CA ASN A 322 -68.39 124.58 -129.78
C ASN A 322 -67.39 125.44 -128.91
N SER A 323 -66.92 125.19 -127.66
CA SER A 323 -66.79 124.02 -126.77
C SER A 323 -66.61 124.43 -125.28
N HIS A 324 -66.58 123.42 -124.40
CA HIS A 324 -66.14 123.35 -122.99
C HIS A 324 -67.20 123.45 -121.88
N THR A 325 -67.06 122.55 -120.91
CA THR A 325 -68.17 122.02 -120.08
C THR A 325 -68.20 122.62 -118.68
N LEU A 326 -69.40 122.74 -118.12
CA LEU A 326 -69.70 123.47 -116.90
C LEU A 326 -69.20 122.82 -115.60
N GLN A 327 -68.84 123.68 -114.65
CA GLN A 327 -68.66 123.39 -113.23
C GLN A 327 -69.92 123.80 -112.45
N THR A 328 -70.64 122.84 -111.86
CA THR A 328 -71.68 123.10 -110.84
C THR A 328 -71.81 121.82 -109.98
N HIS A 329 -71.37 121.75 -108.72
CA HIS A 329 -71.94 122.36 -107.50
C HIS A 329 -73.44 122.09 -107.29
N LEU A 330 -73.75 121.20 -106.32
CA LEU A 330 -74.76 121.38 -105.27
C LEU A 330 -74.50 120.36 -104.13
N PRO A 331 -74.90 120.60 -102.86
CA PRO A 331 -74.54 119.76 -101.71
C PRO A 331 -75.72 118.93 -101.16
N LEU A 332 -75.45 118.02 -100.22
CA LEU A 332 -76.45 117.67 -99.18
C LEU A 332 -75.82 117.26 -97.84
N THR A 333 -76.52 117.62 -96.76
CA THR A 333 -76.11 117.52 -95.36
C THR A 333 -76.47 116.17 -94.70
N GLN A 334 -75.57 115.72 -93.83
CA GLN A 334 -75.79 115.14 -92.49
C GLN A 334 -77.24 114.77 -92.06
N HIS A 335 -77.46 113.54 -91.53
CA HIS A 335 -77.54 113.29 -90.07
C HIS A 335 -77.78 111.81 -89.67
N ILE A 336 -76.81 111.25 -88.92
CA ILE A 336 -76.91 110.53 -87.62
C ILE A 336 -78.10 109.56 -87.32
N THR A 337 -77.79 108.26 -87.11
CA THR A 337 -77.85 107.51 -85.82
C THR A 337 -77.22 106.12 -86.05
N ASN A 338 -76.12 105.73 -85.40
CA ASN A 338 -76.00 105.20 -84.03
C ASN A 338 -76.69 103.83 -83.80
N GLY A 339 -75.88 102.78 -83.61
CA GLY A 339 -76.30 101.40 -83.32
C GLY A 339 -75.25 100.67 -82.48
N LEU A 340 -75.00 101.16 -81.27
CA LEU A 340 -74.00 100.62 -80.33
C LEU A 340 -74.48 99.28 -79.74
N MET A 341 -73.70 98.21 -79.92
CA MET A 341 -73.82 96.98 -79.14
C MET A 341 -72.47 96.60 -78.53
N GLU A 342 -72.38 96.76 -77.22
CA GLU A 342 -71.17 96.61 -76.42
C GLU A 342 -70.91 95.12 -76.09
N MET A 343 -70.42 94.35 -77.06
CA MET A 343 -70.00 92.97 -76.80
C MET A 343 -68.62 92.98 -76.14
N ARG A 344 -68.57 92.63 -74.84
CA ARG A 344 -67.35 92.65 -74.03
C ARG A 344 -66.25 91.76 -74.63
N VAL A 345 -65.16 92.40 -75.07
CA VAL A 345 -63.89 91.71 -75.29
C VAL A 345 -63.23 91.51 -73.92
N SER A 346 -63.36 90.31 -73.35
CA SER A 346 -62.47 89.88 -72.26
C SER A 346 -61.04 89.83 -72.81
N ASP A 347 -60.08 90.46 -72.12
CA ASP A 347 -58.66 90.31 -72.45
C ASP A 347 -58.24 88.83 -72.29
N PRO A 348 -57.80 88.12 -73.35
CA PRO A 348 -57.32 86.74 -73.23
C PRO A 348 -56.06 86.62 -72.35
N ILE A 349 -55.40 87.75 -72.07
CA ILE A 349 -54.26 87.87 -71.16
C ILE A 349 -54.71 87.87 -69.68
N VAL A 350 -55.96 88.25 -69.37
CA VAL A 350 -56.48 88.29 -68.00
C VAL A 350 -56.97 86.91 -67.56
N GLU A 351 -57.68 86.18 -68.42
CA GLU A 351 -58.15 84.82 -68.13
C GLU A 351 -56.97 83.83 -68.01
N LEU A 352 -55.93 83.98 -68.84
CA LEU A 352 -54.68 83.22 -68.66
C LEU A 352 -54.01 83.52 -67.30
N LYS A 353 -54.19 84.73 -66.75
CA LYS A 353 -53.68 85.16 -65.43
C LYS A 353 -54.62 84.87 -64.26
N SER A 354 -55.83 84.35 -64.47
CA SER A 354 -56.64 83.70 -63.43
C SER A 354 -56.34 82.20 -63.41
N PHE A 355 -56.36 81.53 -64.56
CA PHE A 355 -56.05 80.10 -64.70
C PHE A 355 -54.64 79.75 -64.19
N ALA A 356 -53.61 80.54 -64.55
CA ALA A 356 -52.25 80.38 -64.03
C ALA A 356 -52.06 80.81 -62.55
N ARG A 357 -53.13 81.30 -61.91
CA ARG A 357 -53.22 81.56 -60.47
C ARG A 357 -53.93 80.42 -59.74
N GLU A 358 -54.98 79.87 -60.33
CA GLU A 358 -55.71 78.70 -59.86
C GLU A 358 -54.80 77.45 -59.83
N LEU A 359 -54.10 77.17 -60.94
CA LEU A 359 -53.05 76.14 -61.04
C LEU A 359 -51.84 76.37 -60.10
N ARG A 360 -51.75 77.53 -59.44
CA ARG A 360 -50.69 77.87 -58.48
C ARG A 360 -51.18 77.94 -57.04
N GLY A 361 -52.49 78.14 -56.83
CA GLY A 361 -53.14 78.07 -55.52
C GLY A 361 -53.24 76.63 -55.03
N GLY A 362 -53.55 75.68 -55.92
CA GLY A 362 -53.65 74.24 -55.60
C GLY A 362 -52.33 73.54 -55.22
N ILE A 363 -51.23 74.28 -55.02
CA ILE A 363 -49.90 73.74 -54.69
C ILE A 363 -49.18 74.57 -53.60
N SER A 364 -49.93 75.33 -52.77
CA SER A 364 -49.34 76.30 -51.83
C SER A 364 -49.88 76.27 -50.38
N GLU A 365 -50.47 75.16 -49.96
CA GLU A 365 -50.42 74.68 -48.57
C GLU A 365 -49.76 73.27 -48.68
N GLU A 366 -48.67 72.93 -47.99
CA GLU A 366 -48.30 73.25 -46.61
C GLU A 366 -46.76 73.48 -46.45
N ARG A 367 -46.39 74.63 -45.88
CA ARG A 367 -45.11 74.91 -45.17
C ARG A 367 -45.50 75.79 -43.99
N GLY A 368 -45.21 75.52 -42.71
CA GLY A 368 -44.22 74.67 -42.04
C GLY A 368 -43.95 75.35 -40.68
N PRO A 369 -42.70 75.44 -40.19
CA PRO A 369 -41.73 74.36 -39.97
C PRO A 369 -41.06 74.43 -38.56
N HIS A 370 -40.14 73.48 -38.26
CA HIS A 370 -39.25 73.44 -37.08
C HIS A 370 -39.93 73.00 -35.74
N THR A 371 -39.24 72.47 -34.70
CA THR A 371 -37.82 72.56 -34.31
C THR A 371 -37.13 71.23 -33.85
N THR A 372 -35.90 71.08 -34.33
CA THR A 372 -34.67 70.48 -33.75
C THR A 372 -34.63 69.67 -32.43
N LEU A 373 -33.84 68.58 -32.48
CA LEU A 373 -32.87 68.05 -31.49
C LEU A 373 -33.31 67.25 -30.23
N SER A 374 -32.45 66.25 -29.93
CA SER A 374 -31.90 65.86 -28.60
C SER A 374 -32.22 64.47 -28.00
N TYR A 375 -31.12 63.74 -27.75
CA TYR A 375 -30.79 62.81 -26.65
C TYR A 375 -31.83 61.95 -25.89
N ARG A 376 -31.63 60.63 -26.01
CA ARG A 376 -31.42 59.65 -24.90
C ARG A 376 -32.36 59.73 -23.67
N ARG A 377 -33.24 58.73 -23.51
CA ARG A 377 -33.42 58.02 -22.21
C ARG A 377 -34.08 56.63 -22.30
N ARG A 378 -33.67 55.76 -21.37
CA ARG A 378 -34.40 54.59 -20.81
C ARG A 378 -35.04 55.05 -19.48
N PRO A 379 -36.14 54.47 -18.98
CA PRO A 379 -36.13 53.26 -18.11
C PRO A 379 -37.07 52.15 -18.68
N GLU A 380 -37.33 50.94 -18.13
CA GLU A 380 -37.68 50.50 -16.75
C GLU A 380 -39.03 51.12 -16.30
N GLU A 381 -40.00 50.45 -15.63
CA GLU A 381 -40.14 49.16 -14.91
C GLU A 381 -41.60 48.64 -15.08
N ASP A 382 -41.89 47.33 -15.27
CA ASP A 382 -42.24 46.28 -14.28
C ASP A 382 -43.77 46.13 -13.96
N HIS A 383 -44.14 45.04 -13.26
CA HIS A 383 -45.37 44.72 -12.52
C HIS A 383 -46.55 43.90 -13.16
N LYS A 384 -46.45 42.56 -12.95
CA LYS A 384 -47.38 41.69 -12.19
C LYS A 384 -48.78 41.27 -12.73
N SER A 385 -49.13 40.03 -12.34
CA SER A 385 -50.49 39.42 -12.27
C SER A 385 -51.14 38.99 -13.60
N ARG A 386 -51.95 37.93 -13.69
CA ARG A 386 -52.48 37.00 -12.65
C ARG A 386 -52.82 35.62 -13.30
N GLN A 387 -52.64 34.50 -12.59
CA GLN A 387 -53.27 33.20 -12.97
C GLN A 387 -54.71 33.11 -12.43
N PRO A 388 -55.51 32.08 -12.81
CA PRO A 388 -55.50 30.86 -11.97
C PRO A 388 -55.58 29.52 -12.74
N THR A 389 -55.36 28.46 -11.96
CA THR A 389 -55.67 27.02 -12.12
C THR A 389 -56.79 26.61 -13.11
N GLY A 390 -56.78 25.43 -13.76
CA GLY A 390 -55.84 24.29 -13.71
C GLY A 390 -56.49 22.98 -13.23
N THR A 391 -56.43 21.92 -14.05
CA THR A 391 -56.93 20.55 -13.75
C THR A 391 -56.04 19.48 -14.40
N LYS A 392 -55.93 18.31 -13.77
CA LYS A 392 -55.42 17.07 -14.37
C LYS A 392 -56.60 16.21 -14.86
N ASP A 393 -56.39 15.35 -15.85
CA ASP A 393 -56.45 13.88 -15.65
C ASP A 393 -56.16 13.12 -16.96
N ALA A 394 -56.15 11.79 -16.89
CA ALA A 394 -55.64 10.90 -17.94
C ALA A 394 -56.73 10.32 -18.87
N GLY A 395 -56.32 9.90 -20.06
CA GLY A 395 -57.16 9.15 -21.00
C GLY A 395 -56.40 8.69 -22.25
N SER A 396 -56.64 7.47 -22.72
CA SER A 396 -56.09 6.91 -23.97
C SER A 396 -56.96 7.34 -25.18
N THR A 397 -56.55 7.21 -26.45
CA THR A 397 -56.54 5.94 -27.22
C THR A 397 -56.19 6.22 -28.70
N THR A 398 -55.81 5.18 -29.45
CA THR A 398 -55.89 5.02 -30.92
C THR A 398 -54.78 5.56 -31.85
N ARG A 399 -54.31 4.64 -32.71
CA ARG A 399 -53.54 4.75 -33.98
C ARG A 399 -54.55 4.97 -35.16
N PRO A 400 -54.23 4.95 -36.49
CA PRO A 400 -53.03 4.39 -37.18
C PRO A 400 -52.53 5.06 -38.50
N VAL A 401 -51.56 4.35 -39.16
CA VAL A 401 -51.28 4.20 -40.62
C VAL A 401 -49.88 4.64 -41.09
N GLY A 402 -49.27 3.80 -41.97
CA GLY A 402 -47.93 3.97 -42.60
C GLY A 402 -46.83 3.23 -41.83
N ARG A 403 -46.40 1.99 -42.12
CA ARG A 403 -46.31 1.16 -43.36
C ARG A 403 -45.22 1.60 -44.35
N ILE A 404 -43.98 1.18 -44.10
CA ILE A 404 -42.99 0.77 -45.12
C ILE A 404 -42.31 -0.54 -44.64
N THR A 405 -42.13 -1.49 -45.55
CA THR A 405 -41.33 -2.75 -45.41
C THR A 405 -39.90 -2.51 -45.93
N SER A 406 -38.84 -3.22 -45.53
CA SER A 406 -38.60 -4.66 -45.81
C SER A 406 -37.26 -5.19 -45.23
N TYR A 407 -37.17 -6.51 -44.98
CA TYR A 407 -36.08 -7.50 -45.24
C TYR A 407 -34.60 -7.04 -45.38
N SER A 408 -33.54 -7.75 -44.90
CA SER A 408 -33.42 -9.10 -44.28
C SER A 408 -32.11 -9.31 -43.48
N GLU A 409 -32.21 -10.15 -42.43
CA GLU A 409 -31.28 -11.17 -41.87
C GLU A 409 -29.77 -10.94 -41.55
N PRO A 410 -29.17 -11.75 -40.62
CA PRO A 410 -27.81 -11.56 -40.09
C PRO A 410 -26.78 -12.63 -40.53
N GLY A 411 -25.48 -12.33 -40.35
CA GLY A 411 -24.38 -13.27 -40.57
C GLY A 411 -23.41 -13.37 -39.38
N SER A 412 -23.07 -14.60 -38.97
CA SER A 412 -22.07 -14.92 -37.94
C SER A 412 -21.03 -15.88 -38.52
N PHE A 413 -19.75 -15.72 -38.19
CA PHE A 413 -18.85 -16.75 -37.60
C PHE A 413 -17.34 -16.52 -37.86
N LYS A 414 -16.55 -16.87 -36.83
CA LYS A 414 -15.21 -17.53 -36.86
C LYS A 414 -13.97 -16.81 -37.44
N THR A 415 -13.10 -16.38 -36.52
CA THR A 415 -11.70 -16.84 -36.31
C THR A 415 -10.87 -17.40 -37.48
N ALA A 416 -9.68 -16.82 -37.68
CA ALA A 416 -8.45 -17.57 -38.02
C ALA A 416 -7.17 -16.80 -37.60
N GLU A 417 -6.25 -17.46 -36.88
CA GLU A 417 -4.81 -17.15 -36.90
C GLU A 417 -4.12 -18.03 -37.96
N PRO A 418 -2.97 -17.59 -38.52
CA PRO A 418 -1.68 -18.17 -38.09
C PRO A 418 -0.58 -17.09 -37.90
N ASN A 419 0.41 -17.17 -37.01
CA ASN A 419 1.26 -18.27 -36.46
C ASN A 419 2.52 -18.58 -37.32
N ARG A 420 3.69 -18.61 -36.65
CA ARG A 420 5.06 -19.00 -37.12
C ARG A 420 5.86 -17.94 -37.91
N LYS A 421 7.21 -17.82 -37.76
CA LYS A 421 8.17 -18.47 -36.83
C LYS A 421 9.50 -17.68 -36.68
N ASP A 422 10.15 -17.90 -35.53
CA ASP A 422 11.59 -17.87 -35.17
C ASP A 422 12.66 -17.19 -36.06
N ARG A 423 13.52 -16.34 -35.43
CA ARG A 423 14.98 -16.61 -35.30
C ARG A 423 15.77 -15.63 -34.39
N ASN A 424 16.16 -16.14 -33.24
CA ASN A 424 17.47 -16.09 -32.55
C ASN A 424 18.42 -14.85 -32.64
N SER A 425 18.85 -14.39 -31.45
CA SER A 425 20.24 -14.08 -31.01
C SER A 425 21.09 -13.01 -31.74
N SER A 426 22.00 -12.25 -31.10
CA SER A 426 22.35 -11.98 -29.68
C SER A 426 23.46 -10.90 -29.64
N LEU A 427 23.90 -10.44 -28.44
CA LEU A 427 25.09 -9.56 -28.20
C LEU A 427 24.93 -8.10 -28.70
N SER A 428 25.63 -7.07 -28.18
CA SER A 428 26.35 -6.83 -26.91
C SER A 428 26.63 -5.31 -26.75
N ALA A 429 27.35 -4.95 -25.68
CA ALA A 429 28.08 -3.70 -25.43
C ALA A 429 27.34 -2.47 -24.85
N ASP A 430 27.93 -1.95 -23.78
CA ASP A 430 27.65 -0.70 -23.10
C ASP A 430 27.75 0.55 -23.99
N ASN A 431 27.18 1.65 -23.51
CA ASN A 431 27.95 2.90 -23.40
C ASN A 431 27.46 3.74 -22.21
N LYS A 432 28.38 4.32 -21.45
CA LYS A 432 28.07 5.34 -20.43
C LYS A 432 27.87 6.70 -21.08
N ALA A 433 26.95 7.49 -20.53
CA ALA A 433 27.03 8.94 -20.55
C ALA A 433 26.54 9.49 -19.21
N GLU A 434 27.34 10.34 -18.59
CA GLU A 434 26.99 11.05 -17.35
C GLU A 434 26.27 12.35 -17.73
N GLN A 435 25.24 12.75 -16.96
CA GLN A 435 24.79 14.15 -17.01
C GLN A 435 24.31 14.66 -15.67
N THR A 436 24.55 15.95 -15.44
CA THR A 436 24.73 16.54 -14.12
C THR A 436 23.47 17.20 -13.57
N VAL A 437 23.39 17.22 -12.24
CA VAL A 437 22.61 18.11 -11.36
C VAL A 437 22.04 19.37 -12.02
N CYS A 438 20.73 19.58 -11.88
CA CYS A 438 20.22 20.90 -11.50
C CYS A 438 18.88 20.79 -10.75
N VAL A 439 18.79 21.40 -9.56
CA VAL A 439 17.62 21.31 -8.67
C VAL A 439 16.85 22.63 -8.68
N THR A 440 15.54 22.57 -8.97
CA THR A 440 14.58 23.58 -8.52
C THR A 440 13.31 22.89 -8.03
N GLY A 441 12.61 23.38 -7.00
CA GLY A 441 12.96 24.54 -6.17
C GLY A 441 11.80 25.15 -5.40
N ARG A 442 10.76 24.39 -5.03
CA ARG A 442 9.61 24.90 -4.25
C ARG A 442 9.14 23.87 -3.21
N ARG A 443 9.41 24.14 -1.93
CA ARG A 443 8.78 23.51 -0.77
C ARG A 443 8.37 24.58 0.25
N SER A 444 7.33 24.31 1.02
CA SER A 444 6.69 25.26 1.94
C SER A 444 7.54 25.53 3.20
N PRO A 445 7.54 26.77 3.76
CA PRO A 445 8.33 27.10 4.96
C PRO A 445 7.97 26.33 6.24
N VAL A 446 6.79 25.69 6.28
CA VAL A 446 6.17 25.17 7.51
C VAL A 446 6.87 23.91 8.06
N HIS A 447 7.68 23.20 7.27
CA HIS A 447 8.22 21.88 7.65
C HIS A 447 9.39 21.88 8.64
N LEU A 448 10.01 23.03 8.96
CA LEU A 448 11.18 23.09 9.86
C LEU A 448 10.82 23.23 11.36
N LEU A 449 9.53 23.27 11.72
CA LEU A 449 9.05 23.54 13.08
C LEU A 449 8.52 22.32 13.86
N LEU A 450 8.58 21.11 13.28
CA LEU A 450 7.91 19.92 13.83
C LEU A 450 8.80 18.66 13.98
N THR A 451 10.11 18.77 13.77
CA THR A 451 11.06 17.64 13.90
C THR A 451 12.40 18.10 14.48
N SER A 452 12.44 18.42 15.77
CA SER A 452 13.66 18.79 16.50
C SER A 452 13.52 18.58 18.01
N ASP A 453 13.64 17.32 18.45
CA ASP A 453 13.86 16.96 19.86
C ASP A 453 15.13 16.10 19.96
N LEU A 454 15.95 16.39 20.97
CA LEU A 454 17.11 15.62 21.41
C LEU A 454 16.85 15.14 22.85
N PRO A 455 17.29 13.92 23.21
CA PRO A 455 18.52 13.80 24.01
C PRO A 455 19.45 12.69 23.46
N ALA A 456 20.78 12.82 23.42
CA ALA A 456 21.79 13.08 24.46
C ALA A 456 22.42 11.79 25.06
N ASP A 457 23.71 11.60 24.73
CA ASP A 457 24.81 10.99 25.50
C ASP A 457 24.66 9.60 26.18
N ARG A 458 25.45 8.62 25.70
CA ARG A 458 26.41 7.88 26.56
C ARG A 458 27.51 7.12 25.79
N ASN A 459 28.59 6.82 26.51
CA ASN A 459 29.93 6.43 26.03
C ASN A 459 30.17 4.90 25.89
N TYR A 460 31.39 4.53 25.47
CA TYR A 460 32.04 3.18 25.42
C TYR A 460 31.66 2.28 24.22
N CYS A 461 32.56 1.51 23.56
CA CYS A 461 34.03 1.29 23.62
C CYS A 461 34.64 1.54 22.21
N LEU A 462 35.94 1.75 21.95
CA LEU A 462 37.20 1.09 22.36
C LEU A 462 37.41 -0.35 21.83
N GLU A 463 37.79 -0.48 20.56
CA GLU A 463 38.56 -1.58 19.94
C GLU A 463 39.26 -0.97 18.70
N MET A 464 40.52 -0.54 18.77
CA MET A 464 41.80 -1.27 18.82
C MET A 464 42.22 -1.90 17.47
N GLU A 465 43.46 -1.62 17.08
CA GLU A 465 44.01 -1.81 15.72
C GLU A 465 44.92 -3.05 15.64
N ARG A 466 45.08 -3.63 14.43
CA ARG A 466 46.17 -4.57 13.98
C ARG A 466 46.14 -6.05 14.44
N PRO A 467 46.90 -6.96 13.77
CA PRO A 467 47.25 -6.99 12.33
C PRO A 467 47.18 -8.40 11.68
N VAL A 468 47.54 -8.43 10.39
CA VAL A 468 47.92 -9.61 9.59
C VAL A 468 49.11 -10.40 10.19
N ASN A 469 48.99 -11.72 10.22
CA ASN A 469 49.99 -12.74 9.85
C ASN A 469 49.26 -14.11 9.75
N ALA A 470 49.45 -15.00 8.78
CA ALA A 470 50.66 -15.51 8.11
C ALA A 470 51.31 -16.72 8.83
N ASN A 471 50.61 -17.86 8.78
CA ASN A 471 51.14 -19.22 8.60
C ASN A 471 49.99 -20.15 8.15
#